data_AF-A2FIS6-F1
#
_entry.id   AF-A2FIS6-F1
#
_cell.length_a   1.000
_cell.length_b   1.000
_cell.length_c   1.000
_cell.angle_alpha   90.00
_cell.angle_beta   90.00
_cell.angle_gamma   90.00
#
_symmetry.space_group_name_H-M   'P 1'
#
loop_
_entity.id
_entity.type
_entity.pdbx_description
1 polymer ?
#
loop_
_entity_poly.entity_id
_entity_poly.type
_entity_poly.pdbx_seq_one_letter_code
_entity_poly.pdbx_strand_id
1 'polypeptide(L)'
;MIIRSGSAPSSRVTDKLDDVNRGPTIKDFINEIRSLPPEQKMAQIGIERQVLGIPENSTFDGRSFFSDNAFAILDPSKTPKDWLDFINVSPIASVIPKMPDETLFFMFYAQPHDIVQEIAAQELIKRGWKYSSKTMMWSIQKREGFFSFDIKNWSIKEIPTSQSNP
;
A
#
# COMPACT_ATOMS: atom_id res chain seq x y z
N MET A 1 25.09 -64.80 -41.52
CA MET A 1 26.35 -64.03 -41.48
C MET A 1 26.13 -62.74 -42.26
N ILE A 2 26.13 -61.63 -41.52
CA ILE A 2 26.42 -60.23 -41.92
C ILE A 2 25.46 -59.45 -42.85
N ILE A 3 25.10 -58.29 -42.31
CA ILE A 3 24.20 -57.17 -42.65
C ILE A 3 24.78 -56.23 -43.74
N ARG A 4 23.91 -55.54 -44.51
CA ARG A 4 24.01 -54.08 -44.86
C ARG A 4 22.77 -53.63 -45.67
N SER A 5 21.85 -52.91 -45.02
CA SER A 5 21.69 -51.44 -45.01
C SER A 5 20.84 -50.92 -46.16
N GLY A 6 19.51 -50.92 -45.95
CA GLY A 6 18.58 -50.15 -46.77
C GLY A 6 18.66 -48.67 -46.42
N SER A 7 18.94 -47.85 -47.43
CA SER A 7 18.69 -46.41 -47.38
C SER A 7 17.36 -46.17 -48.08
N ALA A 8 16.32 -45.86 -47.30
CA ALA A 8 15.09 -45.27 -47.79
C ALA A 8 14.95 -43.91 -47.08
N PRO A 9 14.84 -42.79 -47.82
CA PRO A 9 14.48 -41.53 -47.20
C PRO A 9 13.05 -41.65 -46.69
N SER A 10 12.89 -41.67 -45.36
CA SER A 10 11.60 -41.45 -44.72
C SER A 10 11.15 -40.05 -45.11
N SER A 11 10.19 -39.98 -46.02
CA SER A 11 9.44 -38.78 -46.33
C SER A 11 8.76 -38.34 -45.03
N ARG A 12 9.45 -37.48 -44.28
CA ARG A 12 8.84 -36.66 -43.25
C ARG A 12 7.89 -35.73 -43.99
N VAL A 13 6.66 -36.20 -44.15
CA VAL A 13 5.52 -35.40 -44.58
C VAL A 13 5.59 -34.14 -43.75
N THR A 14 5.87 -33.04 -44.45
CA THR A 14 5.78 -31.72 -43.87
C THR A 14 4.29 -31.49 -43.69
N ASP A 15 3.80 -31.62 -42.45
CA ASP A 15 2.49 -31.11 -42.05
C ASP A 15 2.52 -29.58 -42.20
N LYS A 16 2.38 -29.13 -43.45
CA LYS A 16 2.16 -27.75 -43.87
C LYS A 16 0.77 -27.64 -44.51
N LEU A 17 -0.24 -28.06 -43.76
CA LEU A 17 -1.67 -27.82 -43.93
C LEU A 17 -2.22 -28.10 -42.52
N ASP A 18 -2.53 -27.14 -41.66
CA ASP A 18 -3.68 -26.25 -41.72
C ASP A 18 -3.50 -25.05 -40.75
N ASP A 19 -2.54 -24.16 -41.00
CA ASP A 19 -2.36 -22.95 -40.14
C ASP A 19 -3.16 -21.73 -40.61
N VAL A 20 -3.88 -21.83 -41.73
CA VAL A 20 -4.63 -20.71 -42.32
C VAL A 20 -5.98 -20.45 -41.62
N ASN A 21 -6.45 -21.40 -40.80
CA ASN A 21 -7.72 -21.29 -40.07
C ASN A 21 -7.60 -21.60 -38.56
N ARG A 22 -6.37 -21.67 -38.02
CA ARG A 22 -6.22 -21.80 -36.57
C ARG A 22 -6.56 -20.45 -35.95
N GLY A 23 -7.68 -20.40 -35.22
CA GLY A 23 -8.00 -19.26 -34.37
C GLY A 23 -6.85 -18.97 -33.41
N PRO A 24 -6.76 -17.73 -32.90
CA PRO A 24 -5.62 -17.30 -32.08
C PRO A 24 -5.43 -18.24 -30.89
N THR A 25 -4.22 -18.78 -30.74
CA THR A 25 -3.89 -19.69 -29.64
C THR A 25 -3.45 -18.90 -28.41
N ILE A 26 -3.49 -19.52 -27.23
CA ILE A 26 -2.98 -18.92 -25.99
C ILE A 26 -1.50 -18.52 -26.13
N LYS A 27 -0.72 -19.26 -26.94
CA LYS A 27 0.68 -18.91 -27.21
C LYS A 27 0.79 -17.61 -28.01
N ASP A 28 -0.10 -17.42 -28.97
CA ASP A 28 -0.15 -16.19 -29.78
C ASP A 28 -0.56 -15.00 -28.90
N PHE A 29 -1.58 -15.17 -28.05
CA PHE A 29 -2.00 -14.17 -27.07
C PHE A 29 -0.89 -13.81 -26.06
N ILE A 30 -0.15 -14.80 -25.54
CA ILE A 30 0.98 -14.53 -24.64
C ILE A 30 2.10 -13.77 -25.37
N ASN A 31 2.38 -14.12 -26.63
CA ASN A 31 3.38 -13.43 -27.43
C ASN A 31 2.96 -12.00 -27.77
N GLU A 32 1.67 -11.78 -28.02
CA GLU A 32 1.06 -10.47 -28.21
C GLU A 32 1.15 -9.63 -26.94
N ILE A 33 0.72 -10.14 -25.79
CA ILE A 33 0.88 -9.42 -24.51
C ILE A 33 2.34 -9.07 -24.25
N ARG A 34 3.27 -9.99 -24.51
CA ARG A 34 4.70 -9.74 -24.27
C ARG A 34 5.23 -8.57 -25.09
N SER A 35 4.78 -8.40 -26.33
CA SER A 35 5.21 -7.33 -27.23
C SER A 35 4.54 -5.99 -26.98
N LEU A 36 3.43 -5.95 -26.22
CA LEU A 36 2.75 -4.70 -25.89
C LEU A 36 3.58 -3.77 -24.97
N PRO A 37 3.44 -2.43 -25.13
CA PRO A 37 3.90 -1.44 -24.17
C PRO A 37 3.34 -1.68 -22.76
N PRO A 38 4.05 -1.25 -21.69
CA PRO A 38 3.66 -1.52 -20.30
C PRO A 38 2.22 -1.12 -19.96
N GLU A 39 1.74 0.03 -20.43
CA GLU A 39 0.39 0.53 -20.13
C GLU A 39 -0.72 -0.33 -20.77
N GLN A 40 -0.53 -0.77 -22.01
CA GLN A 40 -1.49 -1.64 -22.72
C GLN A 40 -1.46 -3.06 -22.15
N LYS A 41 -0.27 -3.54 -21.79
CA LYS A 41 -0.08 -4.80 -21.08
C LYS A 41 -0.87 -4.83 -19.77
N MET A 42 -0.80 -3.76 -18.97
CA MET A 42 -1.58 -3.62 -17.73
C MET A 42 -3.09 -3.65 -17.97
N ALA A 43 -3.59 -3.02 -19.04
CA ALA A 43 -5.00 -3.08 -19.40
C ALA A 43 -5.45 -4.50 -19.81
N GLN A 44 -4.57 -5.27 -20.46
CA GLN A 44 -4.85 -6.65 -20.88
C GLN A 44 -4.78 -7.67 -19.72
N ILE A 45 -3.80 -7.53 -18.82
CA ILE A 45 -3.55 -8.49 -17.72
C ILE A 45 -4.27 -8.10 -16.42
N GLY A 46 -4.72 -6.84 -16.32
CA GLY A 46 -5.31 -6.28 -15.12
C GLY A 46 -4.28 -5.92 -14.05
N ILE A 47 -4.80 -5.43 -12.91
CA ILE A 47 -4.03 -5.15 -11.70
C ILE A 47 -4.52 -6.12 -10.62
N GLU A 48 -3.59 -6.69 -9.86
CA GLU A 48 -3.93 -7.54 -8.73
C GLU A 48 -4.77 -6.77 -7.69
N ARG A 49 -5.83 -7.40 -7.19
CA ARG A 49 -6.74 -6.76 -6.22
C ARG A 49 -6.02 -6.29 -4.96
N GLN A 50 -4.99 -7.01 -4.55
CA GLN A 50 -4.17 -6.70 -3.37
C GLN A 50 -3.40 -5.38 -3.54
N VAL A 51 -3.04 -5.03 -4.78
CA VAL A 51 -2.34 -3.77 -5.11
C VAL A 51 -3.28 -2.57 -4.98
N LEU A 52 -4.60 -2.78 -5.07
CA LEU A 52 -5.60 -1.72 -4.92
C LEU A 52 -5.83 -1.30 -3.45
N GLY A 53 -5.13 -1.91 -2.48
CA GLY A 53 -5.31 -1.60 -1.06
C GLY A 53 -6.64 -2.08 -0.47
N ILE A 54 -7.39 -2.91 -1.19
CA ILE A 54 -8.68 -3.46 -0.72
C ILE A 54 -8.45 -4.77 0.03
N PRO A 55 -8.79 -4.88 1.33
CA PRO A 55 -8.64 -6.13 2.07
C PRO A 55 -9.52 -7.24 1.49
N GLU A 56 -9.00 -8.47 1.40
CA GLU A 56 -9.66 -9.60 0.72
C GLU A 56 -11.06 -9.91 1.27
N ASN A 57 -11.27 -9.75 2.59
CA ASN A 57 -12.54 -9.98 3.28
C ASN A 57 -13.26 -8.71 3.71
N SER A 58 -12.96 -7.56 3.11
CA SER A 58 -13.63 -6.31 3.45
C SER A 58 -15.01 -6.21 2.80
N THR A 59 -16.02 -5.81 3.58
CA THR A 59 -17.25 -5.18 3.06
C THR A 59 -16.95 -3.73 2.72
N PHE A 60 -15.94 -3.50 1.87
CA PHE A 60 -15.56 -2.16 1.45
C PHE A 60 -16.70 -1.57 0.62
N ASP A 61 -17.51 -0.74 1.26
CA ASP A 61 -18.46 0.15 0.60
C ASP A 61 -17.63 1.28 -0.02
N GLY A 62 -17.24 1.08 -1.28
CA GLY A 62 -16.37 1.99 -2.02
C GLY A 62 -17.06 3.33 -2.26
N ARG A 63 -17.01 4.22 -1.27
CA ARG A 63 -17.59 5.56 -1.36
C ARG A 63 -16.83 6.46 -2.35
N SER A 64 -15.60 6.11 -2.70
CA SER A 64 -14.81 6.75 -3.75
C SER A 64 -14.04 5.70 -4.54
N PHE A 65 -14.08 5.82 -5.88
CA PHE A 65 -13.37 4.94 -6.80
C PHE A 65 -11.85 5.16 -6.80
N PHE A 66 -11.38 6.29 -6.24
CA PHE A 66 -9.98 6.72 -6.25
C PHE A 66 -9.40 6.88 -4.84
N SER A 67 -10.13 6.50 -3.79
CA SER A 67 -9.61 6.61 -2.43
C SER A 67 -8.80 5.38 -2.06
N ASP A 68 -7.51 5.59 -1.82
CA ASP A 68 -6.62 4.55 -1.30
C ASP A 68 -6.78 4.35 0.22
N ASN A 69 -7.54 5.25 0.89
CA ASN A 69 -7.84 5.16 2.31
C ASN A 69 -9.23 4.56 2.54
N ALA A 70 -9.26 3.38 3.16
CA ALA A 70 -10.48 2.70 3.55
C ALA A 70 -11.30 3.44 4.62
N PHE A 71 -10.68 4.38 5.33
CA PHE A 71 -11.28 5.17 6.40
C PHE A 71 -11.67 6.57 5.91
N ALA A 72 -12.36 6.73 4.78
CA ALA A 72 -13.04 7.99 4.49
C ALA A 72 -14.12 8.23 5.58
N ILE A 73 -13.70 8.86 6.69
CA ILE A 73 -14.46 9.02 7.94
C ILE A 73 -15.69 9.91 7.73
N LEU A 74 -15.64 10.78 6.72
CA LEU A 74 -16.66 11.77 6.48
C LEU A 74 -17.68 11.21 5.48
N ASP A 75 -18.69 10.53 5.99
CA ASP A 75 -19.98 10.45 5.31
C ASP A 75 -20.69 11.79 5.58
N PRO A 76 -20.88 12.66 4.57
CA PRO A 76 -21.56 13.94 4.77
C PRO A 76 -22.98 13.77 5.31
N SER A 77 -23.62 12.61 5.08
CA SER A 77 -24.95 12.32 5.61
C SER A 77 -24.95 11.98 7.11
N LYS A 78 -23.80 11.56 7.66
CA LYS A 78 -23.63 11.23 9.09
C LYS A 78 -22.92 12.31 9.88
N THR A 79 -22.41 13.34 9.21
CA THR A 79 -21.72 14.46 9.86
C THR A 79 -22.78 15.52 10.21
N PRO A 80 -22.92 15.92 11.48
CA PRO A 80 -23.83 16.99 11.85
C PRO A 80 -23.53 18.26 11.06
N LYS A 81 -24.55 18.87 10.45
CA LYS A 81 -24.38 20.04 9.59
C LYS A 81 -23.69 21.19 10.33
N ASP A 82 -24.03 21.37 11.60
CA ASP A 82 -23.48 22.43 12.46
C ASP A 82 -21.95 22.35 12.60
N TRP A 83 -21.35 21.15 12.43
CA TRP A 83 -19.89 20.97 12.51
C TRP A 83 -19.17 21.52 11.26
N LEU A 84 -19.85 21.56 10.12
CA LEU A 84 -19.32 22.11 8.87
C LEU A 84 -19.41 23.65 8.84
N ASP A 85 -20.30 24.22 9.65
CA ASP A 85 -20.53 25.67 9.70
C ASP A 85 -19.47 26.39 10.58
N PHE A 86 -18.54 25.67 11.23
CA PHE A 86 -17.42 26.25 11.98
C PHE A 86 -16.28 26.72 11.06
N ILE A 87 -16.39 27.96 10.60
CA ILE A 87 -15.43 28.58 9.69
C ILE A 87 -14.28 29.32 10.40
N ASN A 88 -14.37 29.52 11.72
CA ASN A 88 -13.37 30.28 12.49
C ASN A 88 -12.43 29.38 13.31
N VAL A 89 -11.78 28.44 12.62
CA VAL A 89 -10.73 27.60 13.22
C VAL A 89 -9.37 28.28 13.08
N SER A 90 -8.64 28.40 14.19
CA SER A 90 -7.26 28.88 14.16
C SER A 90 -6.41 28.02 13.23
N PRO A 91 -5.40 28.60 12.54
CA PRO A 91 -4.52 27.82 11.67
C PRO A 91 -3.91 26.64 12.42
N ILE A 92 -3.90 25.46 11.81
CA ILE A 92 -3.51 24.19 12.45
C ILE A 92 -2.11 24.26 13.08
N ALA A 93 -1.19 24.97 12.45
CA ALA A 93 0.16 25.20 12.94
C ALA A 93 0.23 25.95 14.29
N SER A 94 -0.76 26.80 14.59
CA SER A 94 -0.84 27.53 15.86
C SER A 94 -1.40 26.68 17.01
N VAL A 95 -2.14 25.63 16.66
CA VAL A 95 -2.86 24.77 17.61
C VAL A 95 -2.00 23.56 18.00
N ILE A 96 -1.27 22.98 17.04
CA ILE A 96 -0.45 21.77 17.22
C ILE A 96 0.52 21.84 18.42
N PRO A 97 1.28 22.94 18.64
CA PRO A 97 2.21 23.00 19.77
C PRO A 97 1.53 22.91 21.15
N LYS A 98 0.23 23.21 21.23
CA LYS A 98 -0.55 23.16 22.48
C LYS A 98 -1.18 21.79 22.74
N MET A 99 -1.12 20.88 21.78
CA MET A 99 -1.73 19.56 21.88
C MET A 99 -0.84 18.58 22.68
N PRO A 100 -1.42 17.63 23.42
CA PRO A 100 -0.67 16.59 24.11
C PRO A 100 -0.08 15.58 23.09
N ASP A 101 0.97 14.86 23.50
CA ASP A 101 1.67 13.89 22.65
C ASP A 101 0.72 12.84 22.04
N GLU A 102 -0.23 12.35 22.82
CA GLU A 102 -1.26 11.39 22.39
C GLU A 102 -2.08 11.91 21.20
N THR A 103 -2.45 13.20 21.22
CA THR A 103 -3.18 13.82 20.11
C THR A 103 -2.28 14.02 18.89
N LEU A 104 -0.99 14.29 19.08
CA LEU A 104 -0.04 14.37 17.97
C LEU A 104 0.15 13.01 17.30
N PHE A 105 0.19 11.92 18.07
CA PHE A 105 0.19 10.57 17.51
C PHE A 105 -1.08 10.29 16.72
N PHE A 106 -2.25 10.70 17.22
CA PHE A 106 -3.51 10.58 16.48
C PHE A 106 -3.42 11.31 15.13
N MET A 107 -3.03 12.58 15.14
CA MET A 107 -2.86 13.38 13.92
C MET A 107 -1.88 12.73 12.93
N PHE A 108 -0.77 12.18 13.43
CA PHE A 108 0.24 11.52 12.60
C PHE A 108 -0.25 10.22 11.93
N TYR A 109 -1.00 9.38 12.65
CA TYR A 109 -1.46 8.09 12.14
C TYR A 109 -2.81 8.14 11.41
N ALA A 110 -3.66 9.13 11.71
CA ALA A 110 -5.00 9.25 11.12
C ALA A 110 -4.99 9.86 9.71
N GLN A 111 -4.01 10.72 9.39
CA GLN A 111 -3.95 11.45 8.12
C GLN A 111 -2.64 11.22 7.38
N PRO A 112 -2.39 10.02 6.83
CA PRO A 112 -1.19 9.77 6.06
C PRO A 112 -1.15 10.66 4.81
N HIS A 113 0.05 11.17 4.47
CA HIS A 113 0.30 12.04 3.31
C HIS A 113 -0.39 13.42 3.36
N ASP A 114 -0.88 13.84 4.53
CA ASP A 114 -1.46 15.16 4.74
C ASP A 114 -0.44 16.09 5.41
N ILE A 115 -0.60 17.41 5.23
CA ILE A 115 0.21 18.43 5.91
C ILE A 115 0.10 18.31 7.44
N VAL A 116 -1.05 17.81 7.93
CA VAL A 116 -1.27 17.56 9.36
C VAL A 116 -0.28 16.54 9.92
N GLN A 117 0.00 15.47 9.18
CA GLN A 117 0.99 14.47 9.58
C GLN A 117 2.38 15.06 9.67
N GLU A 118 2.78 15.90 8.70
CA GLU A 118 4.08 16.55 8.70
C GLU A 118 4.25 17.48 9.91
N ILE A 119 3.28 18.36 10.16
CA ILE A 119 3.37 19.34 11.25
C ILE A 119 3.34 18.62 12.62
N ALA A 120 2.53 17.57 12.78
CA ALA A 120 2.53 16.75 13.99
C ALA A 120 3.86 16.03 14.21
N ALA A 121 4.46 15.47 13.15
CA ALA A 121 5.78 14.83 13.22
C ALA A 121 6.87 15.82 13.62
N GLN A 122 6.89 17.02 13.03
CA GLN A 122 7.85 18.06 13.39
C GLN A 122 7.75 18.43 14.87
N GLU A 123 6.53 18.53 15.41
CA GLU A 123 6.32 18.83 16.82
C GLU A 123 6.76 17.68 17.73
N LEU A 124 6.45 16.43 17.38
CA LEU A 124 6.94 15.25 18.12
C LEU A 124 8.48 15.19 18.16
N ILE A 125 9.14 15.47 17.03
CA ILE A 125 10.61 15.53 16.94
C ILE A 125 11.17 16.62 17.85
N LYS A 126 10.56 17.82 17.89
CA LYS A 126 10.96 18.90 18.81
C LYS A 126 10.85 18.48 20.27
N ARG A 127 9.89 17.62 20.61
CA ARG A 127 9.69 17.06 21.96
C ARG A 127 10.64 15.89 22.28
N GLY A 128 11.51 15.51 21.36
CA GLY A 128 12.52 14.47 21.56
C GLY A 128 12.08 13.06 21.11
N TRP A 129 10.89 12.95 20.50
CA TRP A 129 10.45 11.68 19.92
C TRP A 129 11.21 11.37 18.63
N LYS A 130 11.52 10.10 18.43
CA LYS A 130 12.20 9.55 17.25
C LYS A 130 11.30 8.53 16.58
N TYR A 131 11.11 8.70 15.28
CA TYR A 131 10.33 7.78 14.46
C TYR A 131 11.23 6.71 13.83
N SER A 132 10.77 5.47 13.85
CA SER A 132 11.41 4.36 13.13
C SER A 132 10.51 3.93 11.98
N SER A 133 10.94 4.19 10.73
CA SER A 133 10.18 3.79 9.54
C SER A 133 10.05 2.27 9.38
N LYS A 134 10.98 1.50 9.98
CA LYS A 134 10.95 0.03 9.92
C LYS A 134 9.85 -0.56 10.80
N THR A 135 9.67 0.00 11.99
CA THR A 135 8.66 -0.47 12.95
C THR A 135 7.38 0.36 12.93
N MET A 136 7.39 1.48 12.20
CA MET A 136 6.33 2.49 12.15
C MET A 136 5.92 3.00 13.54
N MET A 137 6.87 3.05 14.49
CA MET A 137 6.62 3.44 15.89
C MET A 137 7.47 4.64 16.30
N TRP A 138 6.91 5.44 17.20
CA TRP A 138 7.60 6.54 17.88
C TRP A 138 8.21 6.06 19.19
N SER A 139 9.42 6.54 19.49
CA SER A 139 10.14 6.24 20.73
C SER A 139 10.87 7.45 21.28
N ILE A 140 11.09 7.51 22.59
CA ILE A 140 11.77 8.60 23.26
C ILE A 140 12.65 8.04 24.37
N GLN A 141 13.87 8.57 24.46
CA GLN A 141 14.76 8.28 25.57
C GLN A 141 14.65 9.40 26.59
N LYS A 142 14.16 9.07 27.79
CA LYS A 142 14.10 9.99 28.93
C LYS A 142 15.16 9.59 29.96
N ARG A 143 15.29 10.37 31.03
CA ARG A 143 16.22 10.07 32.14
C ARG A 143 15.88 8.76 32.86
N GLU A 144 14.59 8.43 32.89
CA GLU A 144 14.05 7.28 33.64
C GLU A 144 14.10 5.97 32.85
N GLY A 145 14.18 6.04 31.52
CA GLY A 145 14.10 4.85 30.67
C GLY A 145 13.85 5.17 29.21
N PHE A 146 13.65 4.11 28.43
CA PHE A 146 13.29 4.19 27.02
C PHE A 146 11.80 3.89 26.87
N PHE A 147 11.07 4.78 26.20
CA PHE A 147 9.62 4.69 26.04
C PHE A 147 9.27 4.59 24.57
N SER A 148 8.25 3.80 24.23
CA SER A 148 7.64 3.79 22.89
C SER A 148 6.14 3.96 22.97
N PHE A 149 5.58 4.49 21.89
CA PHE A 149 4.14 4.56 21.73
C PHE A 149 3.61 3.25 21.12
N ASP A 150 2.74 2.56 21.85
CA ASP A 150 2.04 1.38 21.37
C ASP A 150 0.74 1.77 20.68
N ILE A 151 0.71 1.64 19.36
CA ILE A 151 -0.45 1.97 18.50
C ILE A 151 -1.66 1.09 18.83
N LYS A 152 -1.45 -0.18 19.20
CA LYS A 152 -2.56 -1.14 19.40
C LYS A 152 -3.34 -0.83 20.66
N ASN A 153 -2.64 -0.41 21.71
CA ASN A 153 -3.23 -0.08 23.01
C ASN A 153 -3.40 1.43 23.23
N TRP A 154 -3.00 2.23 22.24
CA TRP A 154 -3.00 3.70 22.31
C TRP A 154 -2.34 4.24 23.59
N SER A 155 -1.16 3.71 23.92
CA SER A 155 -0.53 3.94 25.23
C SER A 155 0.99 4.02 25.11
N ILE A 156 1.64 4.86 25.92
CA ILE A 156 3.10 4.89 26.02
C ILE A 156 3.56 3.75 26.95
N LYS A 157 4.48 2.92 26.47
CA LYS A 157 5.07 1.80 27.21
C LYS A 157 6.55 2.00 27.40
N GLU A 158 7.06 1.60 28.56
CA GLU A 158 8.49 1.49 28.78
C GLU A 158 9.00 0.23 28.09
N ILE A 159 10.07 0.36 27.31
CA ILE A 159 10.77 -0.76 26.68
C ILE A 159 11.94 -1.14 27.58
N PRO A 160 12.02 -2.40 28.04
CA PRO A 160 13.18 -2.90 28.76
C PRO A 160 14.43 -2.81 27.88
N THR A 161 15.51 -2.26 28.44
CA THR A 161 16.81 -2.02 27.78
C THR A 161 17.45 -3.28 27.18
N SER A 162 16.95 -4.48 27.52
CA SER A 162 17.42 -5.77 26.99
C SER A 162 17.04 -6.06 25.52
N GLN A 163 16.25 -5.20 24.87
CA GLN A 163 15.91 -5.33 23.44
C GLN A 163 16.51 -4.24 22.53
N SER A 164 17.36 -3.35 23.05
CA SER A 164 18.10 -2.41 22.20
C SER A 164 19.35 -3.09 21.62
N ASN A 165 19.22 -3.76 20.48
CA ASN A 165 20.39 -4.05 19.65
C ASN A 165 20.36 -3.12 18.42
N PRO A 166 21.50 -2.51 18.06
CA PRO A 166 21.60 -1.52 16.99
C PRO A 166 21.30 -2.09 15.59
#